data_AF-A0A2E6XP36-F1
#
_entry.id   AF-A0A2E6XP36-F1
#
_cell.length_a   1.000
_cell.length_b   1.000
_cell.length_c   1.000
_cell.angle_alpha   90.00
_cell.angle_beta   90.00
_cell.angle_gamma   90.00
#
_symmetry.space_group_name_H-M   'P 1'
#
loop_
_entity.id
_entity.type
_entity.pdbx_description
1 polymer ?
#
loop_
_entity_poly.entity_id
_entity_poly.type
_entity_poly.pdbx_seq_one_letter_code
_entity_poly.pdbx_strand_id
1 'polypeptide(L)'
;MNFQKSFYFLMLAIFLFSSGCEVKMGPSQFWGKLFRTQTDSKYYMGKTEDLIHALTEDIAEYEINKVTVFDLVDEENKTPILGEYISTRIVEAITKKYFFRDKEFRVAQKGEVNSVLKQLKLKTSYHYDKDELRHLGKALNSQAVITGRITDLGTNLDVHLTLTDVMSGEVIASVSEPLTRTKFAVEMLRHH
;
A
#
# COMPACT_ATOMS: atom_id res chain seq x y z
N MET A 1 -69.11 -13.17 33.04
CA MET A 1 -68.27 -11.97 33.21
C MET A 1 -66.90 -12.47 33.69
N ASN A 2 -65.75 -12.44 33.02
CA ASN A 2 -65.25 -11.72 31.85
C ASN A 2 -64.00 -12.48 31.31
N PHE A 3 -64.11 -13.76 30.91
CA PHE A 3 -62.94 -14.53 30.47
C PHE A 3 -62.32 -13.98 29.17
N GLN A 4 -63.16 -13.43 28.28
CA GLN A 4 -62.71 -12.72 27.09
C GLN A 4 -61.90 -11.45 27.40
N LYS A 5 -62.23 -10.69 28.45
CA LYS A 5 -61.48 -9.46 28.78
C LYS A 5 -60.11 -9.77 29.38
N SER A 6 -59.97 -10.88 30.09
CA SER A 6 -58.67 -11.31 30.65
C SER A 6 -57.69 -11.74 29.56
N PHE A 7 -58.19 -12.38 28.49
CA PHE A 7 -57.37 -12.80 27.36
C PHE A 7 -56.88 -11.62 26.50
N TYR A 8 -57.73 -10.60 26.32
CA TYR A 8 -57.33 -9.36 25.64
C TYR A 8 -56.27 -8.56 26.41
N PHE A 9 -56.34 -8.54 27.75
CA PHE A 9 -55.30 -7.90 28.58
C PHE A 9 -53.96 -8.65 28.52
N LEU A 10 -53.98 -9.99 28.43
CA LEU A 10 -52.76 -10.79 28.28
C LEU A 10 -52.09 -10.56 26.92
N MET A 11 -52.89 -10.47 25.84
CA MET A 11 -52.38 -10.18 24.49
C MET A 11 -51.83 -8.76 24.34
N LEU A 12 -52.45 -7.77 25.00
CA LEU A 12 -51.95 -6.38 25.02
C LEU A 12 -50.64 -6.24 25.80
N ALA A 13 -50.46 -7.00 26.88
CA ALA A 13 -49.20 -7.02 27.63
C ALA A 13 -48.05 -7.61 26.80
N ILE A 14 -48.29 -8.70 26.04
CA ILE A 14 -47.27 -9.34 25.20
C ILE A 14 -46.84 -8.42 24.04
N PHE A 15 -47.75 -7.63 23.48
CA PHE A 15 -47.44 -6.65 22.41
C PHE A 15 -46.67 -5.42 22.91
N LEU A 16 -46.82 -5.05 24.18
CA LEU A 16 -46.09 -3.91 24.77
C LEU A 16 -44.66 -4.29 25.23
N PHE A 17 -44.37 -5.56 25.47
CA PHE A 17 -43.02 -6.04 25.82
C PHE A 17 -42.11 -6.34 24.61
N SER A 18 -42.63 -6.34 23.38
CA SER A 18 -41.85 -6.63 22.16
C SER A 18 -41.28 -5.38 21.47
N SER A 19 -41.53 -4.18 21.99
CA SER A 19 -41.11 -2.90 21.37
C SER A 19 -39.85 -2.27 22.01
N GLY A 20 -38.97 -3.08 22.59
CA GLY A 20 -37.87 -2.57 23.42
C GLY A 20 -36.61 -3.43 23.45
N CYS A 21 -36.24 -4.05 22.33
CA CYS A 21 -34.90 -4.59 22.13
C CYS A 21 -34.44 -4.26 20.71
N GLU A 22 -33.94 -3.04 20.51
CA GLU A 22 -33.00 -2.79 19.40
C GLU A 22 -31.73 -3.60 19.68
N VAL A 23 -31.76 -4.88 19.31
CA VAL A 23 -30.52 -5.63 19.16
C VAL A 23 -29.83 -5.00 17.97
N LYS A 24 -28.88 -4.10 18.23
CA LYS A 24 -27.89 -3.65 17.25
C LYS A 24 -27.14 -4.90 16.77
N MET A 25 -27.70 -5.61 15.79
CA MET A 25 -27.01 -6.63 15.03
C MET A 25 -26.07 -5.93 14.05
N GLY A 26 -25.05 -5.26 14.58
CA GLY A 26 -23.81 -5.10 13.83
C GLY A 26 -23.23 -6.51 13.64
N PRO A 27 -22.65 -6.83 12.47
CA PRO A 27 -22.03 -8.14 12.28
C PRO A 27 -21.03 -8.36 13.41
N SER A 28 -21.15 -9.51 14.09
CA SER A 28 -20.23 -9.86 15.18
C SER A 28 -18.78 -9.77 14.68
N GLN A 29 -17.84 -9.47 15.58
CA GLN A 29 -16.42 -9.30 15.23
C GLN A 29 -15.84 -10.46 14.42
N PHE A 30 -16.48 -11.63 14.48
CA PHE A 30 -16.19 -12.82 13.69
C PHE A 30 -16.50 -12.63 12.19
N TRP A 31 -17.72 -12.22 11.82
CA TRP A 31 -18.10 -11.98 10.42
C TRP A 31 -17.32 -10.83 9.79
N GLY A 32 -17.00 -9.80 10.59
CA GLY A 32 -16.14 -8.71 10.14
C GLY A 32 -14.73 -9.16 9.75
N LYS A 33 -14.19 -10.23 10.35
CA LYS A 33 -12.86 -10.78 9.99
C LYS A 33 -12.91 -11.66 8.75
N LEU A 34 -13.98 -12.43 8.56
CA LEU A 34 -14.14 -13.36 7.44
C LEU A 34 -14.19 -12.67 6.07
N PHE A 35 -14.71 -11.44 6.02
CA PHE A 35 -14.87 -10.65 4.79
C PHE A 35 -13.83 -9.53 4.59
N ARG A 36 -12.83 -9.38 5.47
CA ARG A 36 -11.83 -8.28 5.41
C ARG A 36 -10.53 -8.62 4.68
N THR A 37 -10.20 -9.89 4.49
CA THR A 37 -8.82 -10.28 4.11
C THR A 37 -8.62 -10.47 2.61
N GLN A 38 -9.62 -10.93 1.85
CA GLN A 38 -9.47 -11.14 0.41
C GLN A 38 -9.70 -9.88 -0.43
N THR A 39 -10.54 -8.95 0.02
CA THR A 39 -10.85 -7.71 -0.71
C THR A 39 -9.67 -6.75 -0.72
N ASP A 40 -9.02 -6.58 0.44
CA ASP A 40 -8.03 -5.51 0.62
C ASP A 40 -6.72 -5.89 -0.08
N SER A 41 -6.24 -7.13 0.05
CA SER A 41 -5.00 -7.58 -0.62
C SER A 41 -5.11 -7.52 -2.15
N LYS A 42 -6.23 -7.98 -2.74
CA LYS A 42 -6.44 -7.92 -4.19
C LYS A 42 -6.54 -6.47 -4.68
N TYR A 43 -7.18 -5.60 -3.90
CA TYR A 43 -7.27 -4.17 -4.18
C TYR A 43 -5.87 -3.53 -4.27
N TYR A 44 -5.03 -3.69 -3.25
CA TYR A 44 -3.69 -3.09 -3.26
C TYR A 44 -2.77 -3.71 -4.32
N MET A 45 -2.91 -5.01 -4.58
CA MET A 45 -2.18 -5.68 -5.66
C MET A 45 -2.53 -5.08 -7.02
N GLY A 46 -3.82 -4.97 -7.35
CA GLY A 46 -4.27 -4.37 -8.61
C GLY A 46 -3.83 -2.91 -8.73
N LYS A 47 -3.98 -2.12 -7.66
CA LYS A 47 -3.51 -0.73 -7.65
C LYS A 47 -2.00 -0.58 -7.82
N THR A 48 -1.22 -1.51 -7.28
CA THR A 48 0.24 -1.50 -7.48
C THR A 48 0.60 -1.89 -8.91
N GLU A 49 -0.12 -2.85 -9.50
CA GLU A 49 0.06 -3.24 -10.90
C GLU A 49 -0.28 -2.09 -11.85
N ASP A 50 -1.37 -1.36 -11.61
CA ASP A 50 -1.75 -0.16 -12.37
C ASP A 50 -0.67 0.92 -12.26
N LEU A 51 -0.17 1.15 -11.05
CA LEU A 51 0.87 2.14 -10.78
C LEU A 51 2.17 1.80 -11.53
N ILE A 52 2.62 0.54 -11.46
CA ILE A 52 3.82 0.10 -12.18
C ILE A 52 3.60 0.12 -13.69
N HIS A 53 2.42 -0.25 -14.19
CA HIS A 53 2.09 -0.09 -15.60
C HIS A 53 2.37 1.35 -16.07
N ALA A 54 1.74 2.31 -15.40
CA ALA A 54 1.83 3.72 -15.72
C ALA A 54 3.24 4.29 -15.53
N LEU A 55 3.98 3.83 -14.50
CA LEU A 55 5.38 4.21 -14.32
C LEU A 55 6.25 3.74 -15.50
N THR A 56 5.92 2.59 -16.10
CA THR A 56 6.77 1.91 -17.09
C THR A 56 6.40 2.11 -18.55
N GLU A 57 5.22 2.65 -18.83
CA GLU A 57 4.67 2.79 -20.18
C GLU A 57 5.62 3.55 -21.13
N ASP A 58 6.28 4.60 -20.63
CA ASP A 58 7.17 5.45 -21.43
C ASP A 58 8.67 5.18 -21.22
N ILE A 59 9.05 4.13 -20.48
CA ILE A 59 10.46 3.83 -20.14
C ILE A 59 11.23 3.17 -21.29
N ALA A 60 10.54 2.73 -22.36
CA ALA A 60 11.12 1.88 -23.41
C ALA A 60 12.47 2.39 -23.98
N GLU A 61 12.66 3.71 -24.04
CA GLU A 61 13.86 4.39 -24.54
C GLU A 61 15.08 4.27 -23.61
N TYR A 62 14.89 3.95 -22.34
CA TYR A 62 15.98 3.80 -21.36
C TYR A 62 16.48 2.35 -21.25
N GLU A 63 17.80 2.19 -21.18
CA GLU A 63 18.47 0.89 -20.96
C GLU A 63 18.60 0.56 -19.47
N ILE A 64 17.46 0.39 -18.78
CA ILE A 64 17.43 0.04 -17.36
C ILE A 64 17.39 -1.49 -17.23
N ASN A 65 18.46 -2.08 -16.72
CA ASN A 65 18.59 -3.54 -16.54
C ASN A 65 18.40 -3.99 -15.08
N LYS A 66 18.84 -3.17 -14.12
CA LYS A 66 18.67 -3.41 -12.68
C LYS A 66 18.12 -2.15 -11.99
N VAL A 67 17.03 -2.32 -11.26
CA VAL A 67 16.38 -1.28 -10.48
C VAL A 67 16.43 -1.62 -8.99
N THR A 68 16.60 -0.60 -8.15
CA THR A 68 16.41 -0.75 -6.70
C THR A 68 15.06 -0.18 -6.32
N VAL A 69 14.27 -0.92 -5.54
CA VAL A 69 13.01 -0.43 -4.96
C VAL A 69 13.24 -0.18 -3.48
N PHE A 70 12.98 1.03 -3.02
CA PHE A 70 13.00 1.38 -1.60
C PHE A 70 11.62 1.18 -0.97
N ASP A 71 11.61 0.95 0.34
CA ASP A 71 10.35 1.01 1.08
C ASP A 71 9.77 2.43 0.99
N LEU A 72 8.46 2.52 0.78
CA LEU A 72 7.81 3.81 0.70
C LEU A 72 7.80 4.46 2.07
N VAL A 73 7.93 5.78 2.08
CA VAL A 73 7.95 6.58 3.30
C VAL A 73 6.69 7.42 3.45
N ASP A 74 6.40 7.88 4.65
CA ASP A 74 5.37 8.87 4.91
C ASP A 74 5.89 10.31 4.73
N GLU A 75 5.09 11.28 5.17
CA GLU A 75 5.41 12.70 5.18
C GLU A 75 6.61 13.04 6.08
N GLU A 76 6.88 12.21 7.09
CA GLU A 76 8.01 12.35 8.03
C GLU A 76 9.26 11.58 7.59
N ASN A 77 9.28 11.03 6.37
CA ASN A 77 10.30 10.12 5.84
C ASN A 77 10.53 8.88 6.73
N LYS A 78 9.49 8.40 7.41
CA LYS A 78 9.49 7.11 8.11
C LYS A 78 8.82 6.08 7.24
N THR A 79 9.26 4.83 7.34
CA THR A 79 8.63 3.72 6.64
C THR A 79 7.47 3.18 7.47
N PRO A 80 6.19 3.38 7.08
CA PRO A 80 5.06 2.68 7.69
C PRO A 80 5.01 1.21 7.21
N ILE A 81 4.28 0.36 7.94
CA ILE A 81 4.07 -1.05 7.56
C ILE A 81 3.44 -1.15 6.16
N LEU A 82 2.55 -0.21 5.81
CA LEU A 82 1.95 -0.12 4.47
C LEU A 82 3.00 0.15 3.39
N GLY A 83 4.02 0.96 3.70
CA GLY A 83 5.08 1.31 2.76
C GLY A 83 5.99 0.12 2.42
N GLU A 84 6.31 -0.69 3.43
CA GLU A 84 7.00 -1.97 3.25
C GLU A 84 6.15 -3.01 2.49
N TYR A 85 4.84 -3.02 2.75
CA TYR A 85 3.93 -3.90 2.01
C TYR A 85 3.85 -3.51 0.53
N ILE A 86 3.68 -2.22 0.22
CA ILE A 86 3.57 -1.73 -1.16
C ILE A 86 4.89 -1.92 -1.91
N SER A 87 6.05 -1.68 -1.28
CA SER A 87 7.35 -1.93 -1.93
C SER A 87 7.52 -3.41 -2.32
N THR A 88 7.06 -4.34 -1.47
CA THR A 88 7.04 -5.78 -1.78
C THR A 88 6.15 -6.07 -3.00
N ARG A 89 4.98 -5.43 -3.09
CA ARG A 89 4.08 -5.57 -4.25
C ARG A 89 4.66 -4.97 -5.52
N ILE A 90 5.40 -3.87 -5.41
CA ILE A 90 6.12 -3.26 -6.54
C ILE A 90 7.18 -4.21 -7.09
N VAL A 91 7.99 -4.80 -6.21
CA VAL A 91 8.99 -5.81 -6.62
C VAL A 91 8.31 -6.98 -7.34
N GLU A 92 7.18 -7.46 -6.80
CA GLU A 92 6.39 -8.52 -7.43
C GLU A 92 5.87 -8.10 -8.81
N ALA A 93 5.32 -6.89 -8.94
CA ALA A 93 4.79 -6.37 -10.19
C ALA A 93 5.89 -6.22 -11.26
N ILE A 94 7.03 -5.61 -10.91
CA ILE A 94 8.17 -5.41 -11.83
C ILE A 94 8.72 -6.75 -12.35
N THR A 95 8.77 -7.77 -11.48
CA THR A 95 9.33 -9.08 -11.84
C THR A 95 8.34 -9.97 -12.60
N LYS A 96 7.06 -9.59 -12.71
CA LYS A 96 6.11 -10.26 -13.59
C LYS A 96 6.42 -9.92 -15.05
N LYS A 97 6.49 -10.96 -15.89
CA LYS A 97 6.79 -10.89 -17.34
C LYS A 97 5.87 -9.96 -18.16
N TYR A 98 4.74 -9.54 -17.61
CA TYR A 98 3.73 -8.75 -18.32
C TYR A 98 4.16 -7.31 -18.63
N PHE A 99 4.96 -6.68 -17.77
CA PHE A 99 5.31 -5.26 -17.91
C PHE A 99 6.47 -5.02 -18.89
N PHE A 100 7.35 -6.00 -19.04
CA PHE A 100 8.56 -5.86 -19.85
C PHE A 100 8.71 -7.08 -20.76
N ARG A 101 7.89 -7.11 -21.82
CA ARG A 101 7.77 -8.25 -22.74
C ARG A 101 9.12 -8.73 -23.30
N ASP A 102 10.10 -7.82 -23.42
CA ASP A 102 11.41 -8.07 -24.02
C ASP A 102 12.62 -7.71 -23.11
N LYS A 103 12.39 -7.27 -21.86
CA LYS A 103 13.46 -6.86 -20.93
C LYS A 103 13.27 -7.55 -19.56
N GLU A 104 14.26 -8.32 -19.12
CA GLU A 104 14.25 -8.87 -17.76
C GLU A 104 14.76 -7.82 -16.77
N PHE A 105 13.85 -7.15 -16.06
CA PHE A 105 14.24 -6.22 -14.99
C PHE A 105 14.72 -7.00 -13.77
N ARG A 106 15.96 -6.77 -13.39
CA ARG A 106 16.52 -7.30 -12.14
C ARG A 106 16.19 -6.32 -11.02
N VAL A 107 15.76 -6.83 -9.88
CA VAL A 107 15.47 -5.99 -8.70
C VAL A 107 16.46 -6.32 -7.59
N ALA A 108 17.01 -5.29 -6.93
CA ALA A 108 17.86 -5.49 -5.76
C ALA A 108 17.09 -6.17 -4.61
N GLN A 109 17.75 -7.07 -3.88
CA GLN A 109 17.12 -7.77 -2.76
C GLN A 109 16.96 -6.83 -1.56
N LYS A 110 15.84 -6.89 -0.84
CA LYS A 110 15.58 -5.99 0.30
C LYS A 110 16.68 -6.02 1.36
N GLY A 111 17.20 -7.20 1.69
CA GLY A 111 18.32 -7.35 2.63
C GLY A 111 19.62 -6.68 2.17
N GLU A 112 19.87 -6.68 0.85
CA GLU A 112 21.01 -5.99 0.22
C GLU A 112 20.84 -4.47 0.35
N VAL A 113 19.65 -3.95 0.01
CA VAL A 113 19.29 -2.52 0.13
C VAL A 113 19.50 -2.03 1.57
N ASN A 114 18.96 -2.77 2.55
CA ASN A 114 19.09 -2.41 3.97
C ASN A 114 20.54 -2.43 4.44
N SER A 115 21.34 -3.39 3.96
CA SER A 115 22.76 -3.48 4.30
C SER A 115 23.55 -2.31 3.73
N VAL A 116 23.27 -1.91 2.47
CA VAL A 116 23.91 -0.76 1.82
C VAL A 116 23.53 0.55 2.49
N LEU A 117 22.25 0.77 2.79
CA LEU A 117 21.80 1.96 3.52
C LEU A 117 22.55 2.10 4.85
N LYS A 118 22.67 1.00 5.61
CA LYS A 118 23.43 0.97 6.87
C LYS A 118 24.91 1.27 6.67
N GLN A 119 25.54 0.70 5.64
CA GLN A 119 26.95 0.94 5.32
C GLN A 119 27.22 2.40 4.96
N LEU A 120 26.33 3.02 4.17
CA LEU A 120 26.42 4.42 3.76
C LEU A 120 25.91 5.40 4.82
N LYS A 121 25.40 4.89 5.97
CA LYS A 121 24.77 5.68 7.04
C LYS A 121 23.58 6.51 6.55
N LEU A 122 22.89 6.02 5.52
CA LEU A 122 21.70 6.62 4.95
C LEU A 122 20.45 6.01 5.58
N LYS A 123 19.38 6.79 5.60
CA LYS A 123 18.04 6.30 5.93
C LYS A 123 17.24 6.12 4.65
N THR A 124 16.18 5.32 4.73
CA THR A 124 15.15 5.33 3.69
C THR A 124 14.56 6.73 3.59
N SER A 125 14.51 7.29 2.39
CA SER A 125 14.03 8.64 2.13
C SER A 125 13.31 8.65 0.78
N TYR A 126 12.36 9.56 0.62
CA TYR A 126 11.73 9.79 -0.66
C TYR A 126 12.67 10.52 -1.64
N HIS A 127 13.54 11.39 -1.11
CA HIS A 127 14.53 12.13 -1.89
C HIS A 127 15.94 11.78 -1.40
N TYR A 128 16.82 11.55 -2.37
CA TYR A 128 18.26 11.44 -2.17
C TYR A 128 18.93 12.51 -3.01
N ASP A 129 20.05 13.05 -2.53
CA ASP A 129 20.86 13.92 -3.36
C ASP A 129 21.61 13.13 -4.45
N LYS A 130 22.19 13.85 -5.41
CA LYS A 130 22.87 13.23 -6.55
C LYS A 130 24.06 12.35 -6.13
N ASP A 131 24.79 12.74 -5.09
CA ASP A 131 25.96 11.99 -4.63
C ASP A 131 25.52 10.73 -3.89
N GLU A 132 24.50 10.83 -3.04
CA GLU A 132 23.83 9.71 -2.38
C GLU A 132 23.32 8.69 -3.41
N LEU A 133 22.61 9.16 -4.45
CA LEU A 133 22.12 8.30 -5.54
C LEU A 133 23.25 7.57 -6.26
N ARG A 134 24.36 8.26 -6.56
CA ARG A 134 25.54 7.64 -7.20
C ARG A 134 26.18 6.58 -6.30
N HIS A 135 26.30 6.85 -5.01
CA HIS A 135 26.84 5.89 -4.04
C HIS A 135 25.92 4.67 -3.89
N LEU A 136 24.61 4.88 -3.79
CA LEU A 136 23.59 3.82 -3.76
C LEU A 136 23.62 2.98 -5.02
N GLY A 137 23.54 3.61 -6.19
CA GLY A 137 23.56 2.96 -7.50
C GLY A 137 24.82 2.11 -7.70
N LYS A 138 25.99 2.63 -7.31
CA LYS A 138 27.25 1.88 -7.37
C LYS A 138 27.26 0.68 -6.42
N ALA A 139 26.82 0.85 -5.19
CA ALA A 139 26.83 -0.22 -4.19
C ALA A 139 25.83 -1.33 -4.51
N LEU A 140 24.66 -0.97 -5.06
CA LEU A 140 23.59 -1.90 -5.43
C LEU A 140 23.66 -2.36 -6.89
N ASN A 141 24.65 -1.88 -7.66
CA ASN A 141 24.79 -2.12 -9.09
C ASN A 141 23.49 -1.85 -9.88
N SER A 142 22.76 -0.80 -9.51
CA SER A 142 21.45 -0.44 -10.11
C SER A 142 21.59 0.80 -10.97
N GLN A 143 20.92 0.83 -12.13
CA GLN A 143 20.90 1.98 -13.05
C GLN A 143 19.83 3.00 -12.66
N ALA A 144 18.77 2.54 -12.01
CA ALA A 144 17.70 3.41 -11.53
C ALA A 144 17.24 3.00 -10.13
N VAL A 145 16.62 3.95 -9.43
CA VAL A 145 15.98 3.73 -8.14
C VAL A 145 14.52 4.10 -8.22
N ILE A 146 13.67 3.32 -7.55
CA ILE A 146 12.28 3.63 -7.31
C ILE A 146 12.17 4.04 -5.85
N THR A 147 11.82 5.30 -5.61
CA THR A 147 11.41 5.79 -4.30
C THR A 147 9.93 6.11 -4.34
N GLY A 148 9.31 6.16 -3.16
CA GLY A 148 7.91 6.52 -3.09
C GLY A 148 7.48 7.06 -1.75
N ARG A 149 6.35 7.75 -1.78
CA ARG A 149 5.74 8.38 -0.63
C ARG A 149 4.27 7.99 -0.52
N ILE A 150 3.82 7.78 0.70
CA ILE A 150 2.42 7.61 1.06
C ILE A 150 1.99 8.87 1.83
N THR A 151 0.98 9.56 1.32
CA THR A 151 0.43 10.78 1.91
C THR A 151 -1.01 10.51 2.35
N ASP A 152 -1.34 10.79 3.61
CA ASP A 152 -2.72 10.67 4.11
C ASP A 152 -3.46 12.01 3.89
N LEU A 153 -4.28 12.07 2.84
CA LEU A 153 -5.09 13.25 2.52
C LEU A 153 -6.36 13.34 3.36
N GLY A 154 -6.54 12.45 4.35
CA GLY A 154 -7.69 12.38 5.24
C GLY A 154 -8.88 11.61 4.67
N THR A 155 -9.22 11.82 3.39
CA THR A 155 -10.30 11.09 2.69
C THR A 155 -9.81 9.84 1.98
N ASN A 156 -8.58 9.89 1.47
CA ASN A 156 -7.89 8.85 0.72
C ASN A 156 -6.41 8.93 1.06
N LEU A 157 -5.68 7.88 0.73
CA LEU A 157 -4.22 7.94 0.70
C LEU A 157 -3.82 8.23 -0.75
N ASP A 158 -2.71 8.93 -0.91
CA ASP A 158 -2.06 9.12 -2.20
C ASP A 158 -0.71 8.40 -2.16
N VAL A 159 -0.46 7.55 -3.15
CA VAL A 159 0.81 6.84 -3.30
C VAL A 159 1.51 7.37 -4.52
N HIS A 160 2.61 8.04 -4.26
CA HIS A 160 3.42 8.68 -5.27
C HIS A 160 4.74 7.93 -5.44
N LEU A 161 5.07 7.52 -6.66
CA LEU A 161 6.35 6.90 -6.98
C LEU A 161 7.14 7.74 -7.98
N THR A 162 8.45 7.65 -7.87
CA THR A 162 9.41 8.23 -8.81
C THR A 162 10.44 7.19 -9.18
N LEU A 163 10.77 7.13 -10.47
CA LEU A 163 11.90 6.41 -11.01
C LEU A 163 12.98 7.41 -11.35
N THR A 164 14.15 7.28 -10.74
CA THR A 164 15.26 8.22 -10.89
C THR A 164 16.50 7.51 -11.41
N ASP A 165 17.14 8.08 -12.43
CA ASP A 165 18.42 7.61 -12.94
C ASP A 165 19.53 7.91 -11.92
N VAL A 166 20.31 6.89 -11.54
CA VAL A 166 21.31 7.04 -10.47
C VAL A 166 22.53 7.88 -10.88
N MET A 167 22.80 8.00 -12.18
CA MET A 167 24.03 8.63 -12.68
C MET A 167 23.86 10.14 -12.83
N SER A 168 22.73 10.55 -13.40
CA SER A 168 22.34 11.93 -13.65
C SER A 168 21.62 12.57 -12.45
N GLY A 169 20.85 11.77 -11.69
CA GLY A 169 19.90 12.25 -10.68
C GLY A 169 18.57 12.73 -11.26
N GLU A 170 18.34 12.51 -12.56
CA GLU A 170 17.12 12.93 -13.24
C GLU A 170 15.96 11.96 -12.96
N VAL A 171 14.77 12.52 -12.72
CA VAL A 171 13.54 11.74 -12.62
C VAL A 171 13.12 11.33 -14.03
N ILE A 172 13.20 10.04 -14.31
CA ILE A 172 12.83 9.44 -15.60
C ILE A 172 11.30 9.39 -15.74
N ALA A 173 10.63 8.95 -14.67
CA ALA A 173 9.19 8.81 -14.63
C ALA A 173 8.65 9.06 -13.22
N SER A 174 7.41 9.53 -13.13
CA SER A 174 6.72 9.80 -11.89
C SER A 174 5.23 9.56 -12.06
N VAL A 175 4.61 8.91 -11.08
CA VAL A 175 3.18 8.57 -11.10
C VAL A 175 2.59 8.65 -9.69
N SER A 176 1.30 8.98 -9.62
CA SER A 176 0.54 8.95 -8.37
C SER A 176 -0.72 8.13 -8.55
N GLU A 177 -1.07 7.32 -7.57
CA GLU A 177 -2.33 6.59 -7.53
C GLU A 177 -3.04 6.78 -6.19
N PRO A 178 -4.32 7.21 -6.20
CA PRO A 178 -5.10 7.30 -4.98
C PRO A 178 -5.49 5.90 -4.49
N LEU A 179 -5.27 5.66 -3.19
CA LEU A 179 -5.74 4.48 -2.49
C LEU A 179 -6.90 4.81 -1.57
N THR A 180 -7.90 3.93 -1.54
CA THR A 180 -9.01 4.03 -0.61
C THR A 180 -8.49 3.93 0.83
N ARG A 181 -8.88 4.90 1.66
CA ARG A 181 -8.53 4.94 3.08
C ARG A 181 -9.40 3.95 3.88
N THR A 182 -9.09 2.66 3.76
CA THR A 182 -9.76 1.60 4.51
C THR A 182 -9.26 1.58 5.96
N LYS A 183 -9.99 0.90 6.85
CA LYS A 183 -9.52 0.66 8.22
C LYS A 183 -8.19 -0.09 8.24
N PHE A 184 -8.00 -1.01 7.30
CA PHE A 184 -6.76 -1.74 7.11
C PHE A 184 -5.61 -0.81 6.74
N ALA A 185 -5.81 0.07 5.74
CA ALA A 185 -4.82 1.06 5.33
C ALA A 185 -4.35 1.90 6.51
N VAL A 186 -5.29 2.41 7.30
CA VAL A 186 -5.01 3.25 8.47
C VAL A 186 -4.24 2.49 9.56
N GLU A 187 -4.55 1.21 9.80
CA GLU A 187 -3.76 0.41 10.74
C GLU A 187 -2.34 0.15 10.24
N MET A 188 -2.16 -0.01 8.93
CA MET A 188 -0.85 -0.22 8.33
C MET A 188 -0.02 1.07 8.17
N LEU A 189 -0.60 2.26 8.33
CA LEU A 189 0.17 3.51 8.40
C LEU A 189 1.00 3.64 9.69
N ARG A 190 0.85 2.71 10.64
CA ARG A 190 1.69 2.66 11.83
C ARG A 190 3.14 2.29 11.46
N HIS A 191 4.06 2.65 12.34
CA HIS A 191 5.47 2.25 12.27
C HIS A 191 5.73 1.04 13.19
N HIS A 192 6.82 0.34 12.92
CA HIS A 192 7.37 -0.67 13.83
C HIS A 192 7.94 -0.07 15.11
#